data_AF-A0A0S8CPC5-F1
#
_entry.id   AF-A0A0S8CPC5-F1
#
_cell.length_a   1.000
_cell.length_b   1.000
_cell.length_c   1.000
_cell.angle_alpha   90.00
_cell.angle_beta   90.00
_cell.angle_gamma   90.00
#
_symmetry.space_group_name_H-M   'P 1'
#
loop_
_entity.id
_entity.type
_entity.pdbx_description
1 polymer ?
#
loop_
_entity_poly.entity_id
_entity_poly.type
_entity_poly.pdbx_seq_one_letter_code
_entity_poly.pdbx_strand_id
1 'polypeptide(L)'
;EYPKLTVPLTLESGKKTFRVKKPEEITDDDLLGVIRGLVKSEKTVLELQKKETSPYLQVLEAYLPKMAGRDEIMAWINENIDLSEYKSPMQAMAPIMKHFGKLADGNMVKDILQKLSQG
;
A
#
# COMPACT_ATOMS: atom_id res chain seq x y z
N GLU A 1 9.72 -9.93 17.57
CA GLU A 1 9.03 -8.78 18.18
C GLU A 1 8.27 -8.01 17.10
N TYR A 2 7.17 -7.32 17.44
CA TYR A 2 6.34 -6.56 16.49
C TYR A 2 6.49 -5.06 16.72
N PRO A 3 7.58 -4.43 16.24
CA PRO A 3 7.85 -3.01 16.48
C PRO A 3 6.79 -2.07 15.87
N LYS A 4 5.93 -2.57 14.98
CA LYS A 4 4.78 -1.83 14.44
C LYS A 4 3.62 -1.70 15.43
N LEU A 5 3.57 -2.58 16.45
CA LEU A 5 2.54 -2.60 17.47
C LEU A 5 3.01 -1.96 18.78
N THR A 6 3.90 -0.98 18.70
CA THR A 6 4.37 -0.22 19.86
C THR A 6 4.14 1.27 19.67
N VAL A 7 4.05 1.98 20.79
CA VAL A 7 4.05 3.44 20.82
C VAL A 7 5.22 3.96 21.64
N PRO A 8 5.89 5.03 21.19
CA PRO A 8 6.99 5.63 21.94
C PRO A 8 6.45 6.31 23.19
N LEU A 9 7.22 6.23 24.27
CA LEU A 9 6.97 6.86 25.55
C LEU A 9 8.24 7.56 26.03
N THR A 10 8.07 8.60 26.82
CA THR A 10 9.17 9.25 27.55
C THR A 10 8.86 9.16 29.03
N LEU A 11 9.76 8.54 29.80
CA LEU A 11 9.65 8.46 31.25
C LEU A 11 9.98 9.81 31.89
N GLU A 12 9.59 10.02 33.14
CA GLU A 12 9.94 11.24 33.91
C GLU A 12 11.46 11.46 34.01
N SER A 13 12.25 10.39 33.95
CA SER A 13 13.71 10.44 33.85
C SER A 13 14.26 10.92 32.50
N GLY A 14 13.40 11.27 31.54
CA GLY A 14 13.77 11.65 30.17
C GLY A 14 14.13 10.48 29.25
N LYS A 15 14.18 9.25 29.76
CA LYS A 15 14.47 8.05 28.95
C LYS A 15 13.30 7.72 28.02
N LYS A 16 13.61 7.54 26.73
CA LYS A 16 12.66 7.04 25.73
C LYS A 16 12.51 5.52 25.85
N THR A 17 11.28 5.05 25.92
CA THR A 17 10.92 3.64 25.95
C THR A 17 9.74 3.39 25.00
N PHE A 18 9.28 2.14 24.92
CA PHE A 18 8.12 1.78 24.12
C PHE A 18 7.15 0.98 24.99
N ARG A 19 5.84 1.20 24.79
CA ARG A 19 4.81 0.26 25.26
C ARG A 19 4.13 -0.38 24.07
N VAL A 20 3.48 -1.52 24.31
CA VAL A 20 2.62 -2.16 23.32
C VAL A 20 1.37 -1.30 23.08
N LYS A 21 0.88 -1.27 21.84
CA LYS A 21 -0.41 -0.68 21.47
C LYS A 21 -1.54 -1.45 22.15
N LYS A 22 -2.54 -0.72 22.63
CA LYS A 22 -3.80 -1.34 23.07
C LYS A 22 -4.58 -1.81 21.84
N PRO A 23 -5.52 -2.78 21.97
CA PRO A 23 -6.31 -3.26 20.85
C PRO A 23 -7.00 -2.15 20.07
N GLU A 24 -7.46 -1.10 20.76
CA GLU A 24 -8.18 0.03 20.15
C GLU A 24 -7.26 0.99 19.37
N GLU A 25 -5.93 0.90 19.58
CA GLU A 25 -4.92 1.72 18.92
C GLU A 25 -4.34 1.04 17.66
N ILE A 26 -4.73 -0.21 17.39
CA ILE A 26 -4.25 -0.98 16.24
C ILE A 26 -5.05 -0.56 15.01
N THR A 27 -4.35 -0.03 14.01
CA THR A 27 -4.96 0.38 12.74
C THR A 27 -4.75 -0.68 11.65
N ASP A 28 -5.53 -0.60 10.57
CA ASP A 28 -5.33 -1.44 9.39
C ASP A 28 -3.91 -1.30 8.81
N ASP A 29 -3.35 -0.10 8.84
CA ASP A 29 -1.97 0.15 8.42
C ASP A 29 -0.94 -0.61 9.27
N ASP A 30 -1.20 -0.76 10.58
CA ASP A 30 -0.34 -1.56 11.46
C ASP A 30 -0.40 -3.03 11.06
N LEU A 31 -1.60 -3.56 10.81
CA LEU A 31 -1.82 -4.94 10.38
C LEU A 31 -1.14 -5.21 9.03
N LEU A 32 -1.36 -4.33 8.04
CA LEU A 32 -0.68 -4.40 6.75
C LEU A 32 0.84 -4.31 6.91
N GLY A 33 1.33 -3.49 7.83
CA GLY A 33 2.74 -3.38 8.17
C GLY A 33 3.33 -4.70 8.71
N VAL A 34 2.59 -5.39 9.58
CA VAL A 34 2.99 -6.69 10.12
C VAL A 34 3.01 -7.75 9.01
N ILE A 35 1.95 -7.85 8.21
CA ILE A 35 1.86 -8.84 7.12
C ILE A 35 3.00 -8.62 6.11
N ARG A 36 3.29 -7.37 5.72
CA ARG A 36 4.46 -7.04 4.86
C ARG A 36 5.79 -7.47 5.49
N GLY A 37 5.93 -7.32 6.80
CA GLY A 37 7.10 -7.79 7.56
C GLY A 37 7.27 -9.31 7.48
N LEU A 38 6.16 -10.06 7.64
CA LEU A 38 6.14 -11.51 7.52
C LEU A 38 6.47 -11.96 6.08
N VAL A 39 5.91 -11.30 5.07
CA VAL A 39 6.24 -11.56 3.65
C VAL A 39 7.74 -11.38 3.40
N LYS A 40 8.34 -10.31 3.94
CA LYS A 40 9.79 -10.08 3.81
C LYS A 40 10.59 -11.20 4.48
N SER A 41 10.21 -11.56 5.71
CA SER A 41 10.88 -12.65 6.45
C SER A 41 10.79 -13.98 5.71
N GLU A 42 9.62 -14.32 5.19
CA GLU A 42 9.40 -15.56 4.44
C GLU A 42 10.21 -15.59 3.15
N LYS A 43 10.24 -14.48 2.39
CA LYS A 43 11.08 -14.39 1.17
C LYS A 43 12.55 -14.61 1.48
N THR A 44 13.07 -14.06 2.58
CA THR A 44 14.45 -14.31 3.01
C THR A 44 14.69 -15.79 3.35
N VAL A 45 13.75 -16.46 4.00
CA VAL A 45 13.86 -17.91 4.28
C VAL A 45 13.82 -18.73 2.99
N LEU A 46 12.94 -18.38 2.06
CA LEU A 46 12.80 -19.07 0.78
C LEU A 46 14.06 -18.93 -0.08
N GLU A 47 14.68 -17.75 -0.09
CA GLU A 47 15.96 -17.50 -0.77
C GLU A 47 17.07 -18.42 -0.22
N LEU A 48 17.18 -18.55 1.11
CA LEU A 48 18.13 -19.47 1.75
C LEU A 48 17.83 -20.95 1.40
N GLN A 49 16.56 -21.29 1.24
CA GLN A 49 16.12 -22.62 0.83
C GLN A 49 16.17 -22.86 -0.69
N LYS A 50 16.52 -21.85 -1.48
CA LYS A 50 16.45 -21.85 -2.96
C LYS A 50 15.07 -22.24 -3.49
N LYS A 51 14.01 -21.78 -2.81
CA LYS A 51 12.62 -21.94 -3.23
C LYS A 51 12.07 -20.60 -3.66
N GLU A 52 11.18 -20.60 -4.64
CA GLU A 52 10.56 -19.37 -5.14
C GLU A 52 9.27 -19.02 -4.38
N THR A 53 8.57 -20.03 -3.85
CA THR A 53 7.27 -19.82 -3.21
C THR A 53 7.00 -20.84 -2.11
N SER A 54 6.06 -20.51 -1.22
CA SER A 54 5.48 -21.41 -0.24
C SER A 54 3.97 -21.14 -0.11
N PRO A 55 3.17 -22.14 0.32
CA PRO A 55 1.76 -21.91 0.63
C PRO A 55 1.57 -20.80 1.66
N TYR A 56 2.51 -20.68 2.62
CA TYR A 56 2.49 -19.61 3.61
C TYR A 56 2.67 -18.23 2.98
N LEU A 57 3.62 -18.07 2.06
CA LEU A 57 3.82 -16.82 1.32
C LEU A 57 2.57 -16.42 0.54
N GLN A 58 1.95 -17.37 -0.16
CA GLN A 58 0.74 -17.12 -0.95
C GLN A 58 -0.43 -16.64 -0.09
N VAL A 59 -0.61 -17.23 1.09
CA VAL A 59 -1.64 -16.80 2.04
C VAL A 59 -1.38 -15.37 2.52
N LEU A 60 -0.13 -15.04 2.88
CA LEU A 60 0.22 -13.69 3.31
C LEU A 60 -0.03 -12.64 2.21
N GLU A 61 0.34 -12.94 0.97
CA GLU A 61 0.13 -12.06 -0.17
C GLU A 61 -1.36 -11.87 -0.51
N ALA A 62 -2.22 -12.86 -0.22
CA ALA A 62 -3.67 -12.74 -0.41
C ALA A 62 -4.32 -11.73 0.56
N TYR A 63 -3.74 -11.50 1.74
CA TYR A 63 -4.21 -10.49 2.68
C TYR A 63 -3.65 -9.08 2.41
N LEU A 64 -2.69 -8.95 1.49
CA LEU A 64 -2.20 -7.64 1.09
C LEU A 64 -3.06 -7.07 -0.05
N PRO A 65 -3.38 -5.77 -0.01
CA PRO A 65 -4.05 -5.13 -1.12
C PRO A 65 -3.18 -5.25 -2.36
N LYS A 66 -3.78 -5.73 -3.45
CA LYS A 66 -3.12 -5.93 -4.74
C LYS A 66 -2.87 -4.57 -5.38
N MET A 67 -1.81 -4.49 -6.19
CA MET A 67 -1.65 -3.32 -7.05
C MET A 67 -2.83 -3.25 -8.00
N ALA A 68 -3.43 -2.07 -8.11
CA ALA A 68 -4.49 -1.79 -9.04
C ALA A 68 -3.98 -2.00 -10.46
N GLY A 69 -4.71 -2.83 -11.21
CA GLY A 69 -4.43 -3.07 -12.61
C GLY A 69 -4.79 -1.85 -13.46
N ARG A 70 -4.34 -1.86 -14.71
CA ARG A 70 -4.67 -0.80 -15.68
C ARG A 70 -6.18 -0.63 -15.84
N ASP A 71 -6.92 -1.74 -15.94
CA ASP A 71 -8.36 -1.74 -16.18
C ASP A 71 -9.15 -1.24 -14.96
N GLU A 72 -8.70 -1.59 -13.75
CA GLU A 72 -9.29 -1.12 -12.49
C GLU A 72 -9.12 0.39 -12.32
N ILE A 73 -7.92 0.90 -12.60
CA ILE A 73 -7.65 2.34 -12.59
C ILE A 73 -8.52 3.06 -13.62
N MET A 74 -8.66 2.50 -14.83
CA MET A 74 -9.48 3.10 -15.88
C MET A 74 -10.97 3.10 -15.54
N ALA A 75 -11.50 2.00 -15.00
CA ALA A 75 -12.89 1.91 -14.54
C ALA A 75 -13.17 2.96 -13.45
N TRP A 76 -12.29 3.05 -12.45
CA TRP A 76 -12.43 4.03 -11.39
C TRP A 76 -12.40 5.48 -11.91
N ILE A 77 -11.48 5.80 -12.84
CA ILE A 77 -11.42 7.13 -13.46
C ILE A 77 -12.75 7.46 -14.15
N ASN A 78 -13.28 6.56 -14.98
CA ASN A 78 -14.52 6.80 -15.72
C ASN A 78 -15.74 6.98 -14.80
N GLU A 79 -15.74 6.32 -13.63
CA GLU A 79 -16.85 6.40 -12.67
C GLU A 79 -16.74 7.60 -11.71
N ASN A 80 -15.52 8.05 -11.39
CA ASN A 80 -15.30 8.99 -10.28
C ASN A 80 -14.70 10.33 -10.69
N ILE A 81 -14.20 10.44 -11.92
CA ILE A 81 -13.53 11.66 -12.41
C ILE A 81 -14.21 12.13 -13.70
N ASP A 82 -14.79 13.32 -13.64
CA ASP A 82 -15.18 14.03 -14.86
C ASP A 82 -13.96 14.77 -15.43
N LEU A 83 -13.36 14.19 -16.47
CA LEU A 83 -12.18 14.78 -17.12
C LEU A 83 -12.49 16.10 -17.84
N SER A 84 -13.76 16.41 -18.12
CA SER A 84 -14.16 17.67 -18.77
C SER A 84 -14.01 18.89 -17.86
N GLU A 85 -14.01 18.70 -16.53
CA GLU A 85 -13.79 19.77 -15.55
C GLU A 85 -12.31 20.22 -15.47
N TYR A 86 -11.40 19.45 -16.07
CA TYR A 86 -9.98 19.71 -16.04
C TYR A 86 -9.48 20.32 -17.35
N LYS A 87 -8.53 21.25 -17.25
CA LYS A 87 -7.85 21.83 -18.43
C LYS A 87 -6.92 20.81 -19.12
N SER A 88 -6.54 19.77 -18.40
CA SER A 88 -5.75 18.65 -18.90
C SER A 88 -6.04 17.41 -18.05
N PRO A 89 -6.19 16.21 -18.66
CA PRO A 89 -6.36 14.96 -17.93
C PRO A 89 -5.27 14.67 -16.90
N MET A 90 -4.07 15.24 -17.07
CA MET A 90 -2.97 15.14 -16.09
C MET A 90 -3.32 15.75 -14.72
N GLN A 91 -4.28 16.68 -14.64
CA GLN A 91 -4.71 17.29 -13.38
C GLN A 91 -5.50 16.30 -12.50
N ALA A 92 -6.08 15.25 -13.09
CA ALA A 92 -6.73 14.17 -12.36
C ALA A 92 -5.75 13.22 -11.63
N MET A 93 -4.44 13.38 -11.84
CA MET A 93 -3.43 12.54 -11.18
C MET A 93 -3.54 12.57 -9.65
N ALA A 94 -3.74 13.76 -9.07
CA ALA A 94 -3.81 13.92 -7.61
C ALA A 94 -4.98 13.14 -6.96
N PRO A 95 -6.24 13.26 -7.41
CA PRO A 95 -7.34 12.48 -6.84
C PRO A 95 -7.19 10.96 -7.08
N ILE A 96 -6.67 10.54 -8.23
CA ILE A 96 -6.42 9.11 -8.51
C ILE A 96 -5.37 8.55 -7.54
N MET A 97 -4.24 9.25 -7.40
CA MET A 97 -3.18 8.85 -6.46
C MET A 97 -3.63 8.98 -5.00
N LYS A 98 -4.59 9.84 -4.68
CA LYS A 98 -5.19 9.89 -3.33
C LYS A 98 -6.05 8.66 -3.03
N HIS A 99 -6.76 8.14 -4.02
CA HIS A 99 -7.58 6.93 -3.88
C HIS A 99 -6.71 5.67 -3.82
N PHE A 100 -5.83 5.48 -4.81
CA PHE A 100 -5.01 4.26 -4.89
C PHE A 100 -3.73 4.32 -4.04
N GLY A 101 -3.22 5.51 -3.71
CA GLY A 101 -2.05 5.67 -2.86
C GLY A 101 -0.83 4.93 -3.41
N LYS A 102 -0.33 3.97 -2.60
CA LYS A 102 0.80 3.10 -2.96
C LYS A 102 0.40 1.86 -3.76
N LEU A 103 -0.89 1.70 -4.05
CA LEU A 103 -1.45 0.56 -4.77
C LEU A 103 -1.56 0.82 -6.27
N ALA A 104 -1.27 2.02 -6.77
CA ALA A 104 -1.18 2.28 -8.20
C ALA A 104 0.25 2.69 -8.57
N ASP A 105 0.70 2.26 -9.75
CA ASP A 105 1.94 2.74 -10.35
C ASP A 105 1.71 4.11 -10.99
N GLY A 106 2.45 5.13 -10.54
CA GLY A 106 2.26 6.49 -11.01
C GLY A 106 2.59 6.70 -12.49
N ASN A 107 3.51 5.92 -13.06
CA ASN A 107 3.78 5.95 -14.50
C ASN A 107 2.62 5.33 -15.28
N MET A 108 2.05 4.22 -14.78
CA MET A 108 0.88 3.60 -15.36
C MET A 108 -0.33 4.55 -15.38
N VAL A 109 -0.60 5.24 -14.26
CA VAL A 109 -1.69 6.23 -14.20
C VAL A 109 -1.45 7.36 -15.21
N LYS A 110 -0.22 7.87 -15.28
CA LYS A 110 0.16 8.89 -16.25
C LYS A 110 -0.06 8.43 -17.70
N ASP A 111 0.33 7.20 -18.03
CA ASP A 111 0.13 6.63 -19.36
C ASP A 111 -1.35 6.44 -19.69
N ILE A 112 -2.21 6.12 -18.71
CA ILE A 112 -3.67 6.03 -18.91
C ILE A 112 -4.21 7.43 -19.25
N LEU A 113 -3.91 8.42 -18.42
CA LEU A 113 -4.38 9.80 -18.58
C LEU A 113 -3.88 10.44 -19.89
N GLN A 114 -2.64 10.14 -20.31
CA GLN A 114 -2.13 10.62 -21.60
C GLN A 114 -2.90 10.05 -22.79
N LYS A 115 -3.25 8.76 -22.76
CA LYS A 115 -4.06 8.14 -23.82
C LYS A 115 -5.47 8.74 -23.86
N LEU A 116 -6.06 9.03 -22.70
CA LEU A 116 -7.37 9.69 -22.61
C LEU A 116 -7.34 11.15 -23.09
N SER A 117 -6.17 11.80 -23.12
CA SER A 117 -6.00 13.15 -23.65
C SER A 117 -5.79 13.21 -25.17
N GLN A 118 -5.48 12.08 -25.81
CA GLN A 118 -5.17 11.99 -27.25
C GLN A 118 -6.31 11.36 -28.07
N GLY A 119 -7.37 10.88 -27.43
CA GLY A 119 -8.62 10.43 -28.06
C GLY A 119 -9.71 11.47 -27.87
#